data_AF-A0A534WZ93-F1
#
_entry.id   AF-A0A534WZ93-F1
#
_cell.length_a   1.000
_cell.length_b   1.000
_cell.length_c   1.000
_cell.angle_alpha   90.00
_cell.angle_beta   90.00
_cell.angle_gamma   90.00
#
_symmetry.space_group_name_H-M   'P 1'
#
loop_
_entity.id
_entity.type
_entity.pdbx_description
1 polymer ?
#
loop_
_entity_poly.entity_id
_entity_poly.type
_entity_poly.pdbx_seq_one_letter_code
_entity_poly.pdbx_strand_id
1 'polypeptide(L)'
;MAYIITRLCRDCLDTGCVAVCPVDCIYEYTGSNREEWPNQLYIHPDECIDCGACEPECPWNAIFEEVAVPEVFKDDTPLNYKVMENMGDFKVAQHNKIDHPTAEQVQANKEKWGWAG
;
A
#
# COMPACT_ATOMS: atom_id res chain seq x y z
N MET A 1 3.51 -15.64 0.26
CA MET A 1 3.57 -14.68 -0.83
C MET A 1 2.80 -13.46 -0.41
N ALA A 2 3.53 -12.38 -0.14
CA ALA A 2 2.99 -11.22 0.53
C ALA A 2 1.90 -10.50 -0.26
N TYR A 3 1.18 -9.63 0.44
CA TYR A 3 0.37 -8.59 -0.19
C TYR A 3 1.23 -7.37 -0.53
N ILE A 4 0.89 -6.68 -1.60
CA ILE A 4 1.63 -5.56 -2.17
C ILE A 4 0.76 -4.32 -2.20
N ILE A 5 1.25 -3.21 -1.65
CA ILE A 5 0.63 -1.89 -1.81
C ILE A 5 1.19 -1.22 -3.07
N THR A 6 0.31 -0.93 -4.02
CA THR A 6 0.63 -0.30 -5.30
C THR A 6 0.54 1.23 -5.21
N ARG A 7 1.00 1.90 -6.27
CA ARG A 7 0.93 3.36 -6.45
C ARG A 7 -0.48 3.95 -6.40
N LEU A 8 -1.54 3.13 -6.44
CA LEU A 8 -2.91 3.56 -6.13
C LEU A 8 -3.04 4.11 -4.70
N CYS A 9 -2.15 3.74 -3.77
CA CYS A 9 -2.11 4.28 -2.41
C CYS A 9 -1.43 5.68 -2.34
N ARG A 10 -0.70 6.07 -3.38
CA ARG A 10 0.14 7.27 -3.38
C ARG A 10 -0.71 8.53 -3.21
N ASP A 11 -0.41 9.27 -2.15
CA ASP A 11 -1.12 10.47 -1.69
C ASP A 11 -2.58 10.22 -1.24
N CYS A 12 -2.97 8.96 -1.04
CA CYS A 12 -4.29 8.57 -0.59
C CYS A 12 -4.32 8.18 0.90
N LEU A 13 -3.38 7.33 1.33
CA LEU A 13 -3.11 6.92 2.73
C LEU A 13 -4.35 6.78 3.65
N ASP A 14 -5.33 5.98 3.23
CA ASP A 14 -6.59 5.79 3.97
C ASP A 14 -6.41 5.10 5.33
N THR A 15 -5.41 4.23 5.43
CA THR A 15 -5.05 3.45 6.63
C THR A 15 -6.08 2.42 7.12
N GLY A 16 -7.23 2.22 6.47
CA GLY A 16 -8.17 1.13 6.83
C GLY A 16 -7.51 -0.26 6.90
N CYS A 17 -6.58 -0.53 5.99
CA CYS A 17 -5.76 -1.75 5.99
C CYS A 17 -4.92 -1.97 7.25
N VAL A 18 -4.49 -0.88 7.92
CA VAL A 18 -3.68 -0.94 9.15
C VAL A 18 -4.50 -1.48 10.31
N ALA A 19 -5.79 -1.12 10.38
CA ALA A 19 -6.66 -1.53 11.49
C ALA A 19 -6.94 -3.05 11.53
N VAL A 20 -6.71 -3.75 10.42
CA VAL A 20 -7.05 -5.18 10.26
C VAL A 20 -5.83 -6.09 10.10
N CYS A 21 -4.62 -5.54 10.02
CA CYS A 21 -3.41 -6.33 9.89
C CYS A 21 -3.10 -7.04 11.23
N PRO A 22 -3.11 -8.39 11.32
CA PRO A 22 -2.92 -9.09 12.59
C PRO A 22 -1.47 -9.13 13.09
N VAL A 23 -0.51 -8.70 12.25
CA VAL A 23 0.93 -8.80 12.48
C VAL A 23 1.63 -7.44 12.35
N ASP A 24 0.88 -6.34 12.25
CA ASP A 24 1.39 -4.97 12.19
C ASP A 24 2.45 -4.71 11.08
N CYS A 25 2.39 -5.47 9.98
CA CYS A 25 3.40 -5.45 8.92
C CYS A 25 3.22 -4.31 7.87
N ILE A 26 2.45 -3.26 8.19
CA ILE A 26 2.20 -2.12 7.28
C ILE A 26 2.93 -0.90 7.80
N TYR A 27 3.81 -0.33 6.99
CA TYR A 27 4.75 0.71 7.36
C TYR A 27 4.51 2.01 6.62
N GLU A 28 4.86 3.11 7.27
CA GLU A 28 4.96 4.45 6.68
C GLU A 28 6.41 4.93 6.68
N TYR A 29 6.83 5.58 5.59
CA TYR A 29 8.18 6.13 5.46
C TYR A 29 8.31 7.45 6.24
N THR A 30 9.26 7.49 7.16
CA THR A 30 9.59 8.64 8.01
C THR A 30 10.83 9.41 7.56
N GLY A 31 11.60 8.87 6.62
CA GLY A 31 12.76 9.57 6.08
C GLY A 31 12.41 10.73 5.13
N SER A 32 13.45 11.30 4.51
CA SER A 32 13.34 12.51 3.68
C SER A 32 13.45 12.26 2.17
N ASN A 33 13.88 11.09 1.72
CA ASN A 33 14.07 10.78 0.29
C ASN A 33 12.73 10.39 -0.38
N ARG A 34 11.93 11.39 -0.74
CA ARG A 34 10.61 11.18 -1.36
C ARG A 34 10.66 10.86 -2.86
N GLU A 35 11.82 11.01 -3.49
CA GLU A 35 12.02 10.57 -4.89
C GLU A 35 12.05 9.04 -4.96
N GLU A 36 12.69 8.41 -3.97
CA GLU A 36 12.77 6.96 -3.84
C GLU A 36 11.59 6.36 -3.10
N TRP A 37 11.07 7.07 -2.08
CA TRP A 37 9.99 6.62 -1.22
C TRP A 37 8.78 7.55 -1.33
N PRO A 38 7.88 7.28 -2.29
CA PRO A 38 6.64 8.04 -2.44
C PRO A 38 5.82 8.08 -1.15
N ASN A 39 4.95 9.08 -1.07
CA ASN A 39 4.00 9.21 0.04
C ASN A 39 2.89 8.15 -0.09
N GLN A 40 3.15 6.94 0.40
CA GLN A 40 2.23 5.82 0.45
C GLN A 40 2.58 4.91 1.64
N LEU A 41 1.73 3.92 1.90
CA LEU A 41 2.05 2.83 2.82
C LEU A 41 2.79 1.70 2.09
N TYR A 42 3.46 0.86 2.85
CA TYR A 42 4.23 -0.29 2.33
C TYR A 42 3.99 -1.52 3.21
N ILE A 43 3.87 -2.70 2.61
CA ILE A 43 3.79 -3.97 3.35
C ILE A 43 5.19 -4.57 3.44
N HIS A 44 5.60 -5.00 4.64
CA HIS A 44 6.82 -5.78 4.83
C HIS A 44 6.60 -7.23 4.38
N PRO A 45 7.27 -7.72 3.33
CA PRO A 45 6.93 -9.02 2.75
C PRO A 45 7.22 -10.22 3.67
N ASP A 46 8.33 -10.21 4.41
CA ASP A 46 8.67 -11.33 5.31
C ASP A 46 7.82 -11.39 6.59
N GLU A 47 7.18 -10.30 6.98
CA GLU A 47 6.28 -10.26 8.14
C GLU A 47 4.83 -10.53 7.74
N CYS A 48 4.48 -10.29 6.47
CA CYS A 48 3.17 -10.60 5.93
C CYS A 48 2.92 -12.12 5.98
N ILE A 49 1.77 -12.49 6.54
CA ILE A 49 1.34 -13.90 6.68
C ILE A 49 0.24 -14.30 5.69
N ASP A 50 0.07 -13.52 4.62
CA ASP A 50 -0.87 -13.79 3.52
C ASP A 50 -2.34 -13.98 3.94
N CYS A 51 -2.76 -13.33 5.03
CA CYS A 51 -4.12 -13.51 5.56
C CYS A 51 -5.23 -12.84 4.71
N GLY A 52 -4.88 -11.87 3.86
CA GLY A 52 -5.81 -11.16 2.98
C GLY A 52 -6.77 -10.17 3.63
N ALA A 53 -6.68 -9.94 4.94
CA ALA A 53 -7.59 -9.03 5.64
C ALA A 53 -7.49 -7.57 5.15
N CYS A 54 -6.31 -7.12 4.73
CA CYS A 54 -6.06 -5.73 4.34
C CYS A 54 -6.62 -5.34 2.97
N GLU A 55 -6.73 -6.27 2.03
CA GLU A 55 -7.19 -6.02 0.65
C GLU A 55 -8.59 -5.38 0.57
N PRO A 56 -9.66 -5.98 1.16
CA PRO A 56 -11.01 -5.42 1.08
C PRO A 56 -11.16 -4.08 1.83
N GLU A 57 -10.28 -3.80 2.79
CA GLU A 57 -10.34 -2.58 3.61
C GLU A 57 -9.71 -1.37 2.93
N CYS A 58 -9.03 -1.52 1.79
CA CYS A 58 -8.48 -0.40 1.06
C CYS A 58 -9.52 0.16 0.07
N PRO A 59 -10.16 1.31 0.34
CA PRO A 59 -11.18 1.87 -0.55
C PRO A 59 -10.62 2.32 -1.91
N TRP A 60 -9.30 2.51 -2.00
CA TRP A 60 -8.59 2.85 -3.23
C TRP A 60 -8.26 1.65 -4.11
N ASN A 61 -8.59 0.42 -3.66
CA ASN A 61 -8.21 -0.84 -4.30
C ASN A 61 -6.70 -0.94 -4.60
N ALA A 62 -5.87 -0.48 -3.65
CA ALA A 62 -4.44 -0.36 -3.87
C ALA A 62 -3.63 -1.61 -3.48
N ILE A 63 -4.27 -2.61 -2.88
CA ILE A 63 -3.61 -3.76 -2.26
C ILE A 63 -3.97 -5.00 -3.06
N PHE A 64 -2.97 -5.80 -3.44
CA PHE A 64 -3.14 -7.03 -4.20
C PHE A 64 -2.27 -8.13 -3.60
N GLU A 65 -2.68 -9.39 -3.72
CA GLU A 65 -1.75 -10.50 -3.57
C GLU A 65 -0.62 -10.36 -4.62
N GLU A 66 0.63 -10.67 -4.26
CA GLU A 66 1.78 -10.46 -5.15
C GLU A 66 1.60 -11.08 -6.55
N VAL A 67 1.01 -12.27 -6.65
CA VAL A 67 0.73 -12.94 -7.94
C VAL A 67 -0.37 -12.27 -8.76
N ALA A 68 -1.22 -11.47 -8.11
CA ALA A 68 -2.37 -10.80 -8.69
C ALA A 68 -2.09 -9.32 -9.01
N VAL A 69 -0.89 -8.81 -8.71
CA VAL A 69 -0.50 -7.43 -9.04
C VAL A 69 -0.63 -7.22 -10.57
N PRO A 70 -1.49 -6.29 -11.01
CA PRO A 70 -1.67 -5.97 -12.42
C PRO A 70 -0.36 -5.57 -13.10
N GLU A 71 -0.23 -5.84 -14.40
CA GLU A 71 0.98 -5.53 -15.19
C GLU A 71 1.42 -4.06 -15.02
N VAL A 72 0.45 -3.13 -15.03
CA VAL A 72 0.69 -1.68 -14.87
C VAL A 72 1.31 -1.30 -13.51
N PHE A 73 1.23 -2.18 -12.51
CA PHE A 73 1.73 -1.98 -11.16
C PHE A 73 2.86 -2.94 -10.77
N LYS A 74 3.37 -3.78 -11.68
CA LYS A 74 4.40 -4.77 -11.36
C LYS A 74 5.65 -4.18 -10.71
N ASP A 75 6.03 -2.97 -11.10
CA ASP A 75 7.19 -2.27 -10.54
C ASP A 75 6.98 -1.81 -9.08
N ASP A 76 5.76 -1.87 -8.54
CA ASP A 76 5.48 -1.57 -7.13
C ASP A 76 5.80 -2.75 -6.20
N THR A 77 5.88 -3.98 -6.72
CA THR A 77 6.27 -5.16 -5.93
C THR A 77 7.70 -4.99 -5.37
N PRO A 78 8.74 -4.74 -6.19
CA PRO A 78 10.09 -4.49 -5.67
C PRO A 78 10.17 -3.35 -4.65
N LEU A 79 9.31 -2.33 -4.77
CA LEU A 79 9.29 -1.20 -3.85
C LEU A 79 8.84 -1.60 -2.44
N ASN A 80 7.91 -2.54 -2.30
CA ASN A 80 7.51 -3.06 -0.98
C ASN A 80 8.62 -3.91 -0.35
N TYR A 81 9.30 -4.74 -1.14
CA TYR A 81 10.46 -5.53 -0.67
C TYR A 81 11.62 -4.66 -0.19
N LYS A 82 11.83 -3.52 -0.84
CA LYS A 82 12.92 -2.59 -0.50
C LYS A 82 12.80 -2.01 0.92
N VAL A 83 11.63 -2.08 1.56
CA VAL A 83 11.43 -1.64 2.95
C VAL A 83 12.41 -2.36 3.89
N MET A 84 12.66 -3.65 3.64
CA MET A 84 13.54 -4.50 4.45
C MET A 84 14.99 -3.99 4.49
N GLU A 85 15.42 -3.27 3.46
CA GLU A 85 16.77 -2.70 3.36
C GLU A 85 16.93 -1.40 4.14
N ASN A 86 15.82 -0.73 4.49
CA ASN A 86 15.82 0.65 5.01
C ASN A 86 14.93 0.82 6.26
N MET A 87 14.68 -0.24 7.01
CA MET A 87 13.75 -0.24 8.17
C MET A 87 13.98 0.88 9.19
N GLY A 88 15.20 1.41 9.32
CA GLY A 88 15.48 2.55 10.20
C GLY A 88 14.76 3.84 9.83
N ASP A 89 14.32 3.98 8.58
CA ASP A 89 13.55 5.11 8.08
C ASP A 89 12.04 4.83 8.02
N PHE A 90 11.58 3.69 8.52
CA PHE A 90 10.17 3.31 8.56
C PHE A 90 9.68 3.11 9.99
N LYS A 91 8.38 3.27 10.17
CA LYS A 91 7.69 2.85 11.39
C LYS A 91 6.38 2.17 11.01
N VAL A 92 5.88 1.31 11.90
CA VAL A 92 4.54 0.73 11.76
C VAL A 92 3.52 1.87 11.65
N ALA A 93 2.77 1.87 10.56
CA ALA A 93 1.75 2.86 10.31
C ALA A 93 0.68 2.80 11.39
N GLN A 94 0.09 3.94 11.73
CA GLN A 94 -1.01 4.00 12.68
C GLN A 94 -2.32 4.22 11.93
N HIS A 95 -3.38 3.57 12.38
CA HIS A 95 -4.71 3.79 11.82
C HIS A 95 -5.19 5.20 12.17
N ASN A 96 -5.53 5.97 11.13
CA ASN A 96 -6.10 7.30 11.23
C ASN A 96 -7.48 7.27 10.60
N LYS A 97 -8.50 7.65 11.37
CA LYS A 97 -9.85 7.75 10.83
C LYS A 97 -9.92 8.95 9.88
N ILE A 98 -10.06 8.68 8.59
CA ILE A 98 -10.35 9.67 7.56
C ILE A 98 -11.65 9.33 6.84
N ASP A 99 -12.17 10.27 6.05
CA ASP A 99 -13.30 10.01 5.18
C ASP A 99 -12.85 9.20 3.95
N HIS A 100 -13.57 8.12 3.67
CA HIS A 100 -13.30 7.29 2.49
C HIS A 100 -13.61 8.06 1.20
N PRO A 101 -12.88 7.76 0.11
CA PRO A 101 -13.12 8.39 -1.19
C PRO A 101 -14.49 8.01 -1.78
N THR A 102 -15.02 8.89 -2.62
CA THR A 102 -16.17 8.56 -3.47
C THR A 102 -15.75 7.63 -4.60
N ALA A 103 -16.74 6.97 -5.23
CA ALA A 103 -16.49 6.12 -6.39
C ALA A 103 -15.83 6.90 -7.55
N GLU A 104 -16.21 8.18 -7.77
CA GLU A 104 -15.57 9.01 -8.80
C GLU A 104 -14.10 9.29 -8.49
N GLN A 105 -13.75 9.53 -7.22
CA GLN A 105 -12.37 9.75 -6.79
C GLN A 105 -11.52 8.49 -6.98
N VAL A 106 -12.07 7.32 -6.63
CA VAL A 106 -11.42 6.03 -6.87
C VAL A 106 -11.18 5.84 -8.37
N GLN A 107 -12.19 6.06 -9.22
CA GLN A 107 -12.06 5.93 -10.66
C GLN A 107 -11.01 6.89 -11.25
N ALA A 108 -11.02 8.16 -10.84
CA ALA A 108 -10.03 9.14 -11.27
C ALA A 108 -8.59 8.75 -10.87
N ASN A 109 -8.40 8.13 -9.70
CA ASN A 109 -7.10 7.63 -9.27
C ASN A 109 -6.63 6.43 -10.11
N LYS A 110 -7.55 5.52 -10.48
CA LYS A 110 -7.23 4.41 -11.40
C LYS A 110 -6.79 4.93 -12.78
N GLU A 111 -7.51 5.91 -13.31
CA GLU A 111 -7.19 6.56 -14.59
C GLU A 111 -5.85 7.30 -14.56
N LYS A 112 -5.54 8.02 -13.46
CA LYS A 112 -4.23 8.66 -13.24
C LYS A 112 -3.08 7.70 -13.45
N TRP A 113 -3.24 6.44 -13.08
CA TRP A 113 -2.22 5.41 -13.19
C TRP A 113 -2.42 4.43 -14.35
N GLY A 114 -3.34 4.71 -15.27
CA GLY A 114 -3.56 3.90 -16.46
C GLY A 114 -4.15 2.51 -16.19
N TRP A 115 -4.89 2.35 -15.08
CA TRP A 115 -5.60 1.11 -14.77
C TRP A 115 -7.11 1.29 -15.01
N ALA A 116 -7.72 0.34 -15.71
CA ALA A 116 -9.15 0.38 -16.06
C ALA A 116 -10.04 -0.46 -15.14
N GLY A 117 -9.46 -1.15 -14.14
CA GLY A 117 -10.15 -2.21 -13.40
C GLY A 117 -10.04 -3.53 -14.14
#